data_AF-A0A1I1BWR9-F1
#
_entry.id   AF-A0A1I1BWR9-F1
#
_cell.length_a   1.000
_cell.length_b   1.000
_cell.length_c   1.000
_cell.angle_alpha   90.00
_cell.angle_beta   90.00
_cell.angle_gamma   90.00
#
_symmetry.space_group_name_H-M   'P 1'
#
loop_
_entity.id
_entity.type
_entity.pdbx_description
1 polymer ?
#
loop_
_entity_poly.entity_id
_entity_poly.type
_entity_poly.pdbx_seq_one_letter_code
_entity_poly.pdbx_strand_id
1 'polypeptide(L)'
;MSNHIHLVVQQKDGKLSEWVRDFKKFTSKKLLNLILENPQESRREWLQMIFEYHAKFNKRSGVPIAIGIQFWTHDNHAIELYRPEMIESRMKYIHENPVRAGIVEKPEDFLYSSARNYSGMKGLIEVDYW
;
A
#
# COMPACT_ATOMS: atom_id res chain seq x y z
N MET A 1 1.74 -1.96 -6.49
CA MET A 1 2.89 -1.90 -7.42
C MET A 1 4.01 -1.06 -6.82
N SER A 2 5.18 -0.95 -7.46
CA SER A 2 6.46 -0.58 -6.82
C SER A 2 6.47 0.68 -5.94
N ASN A 3 5.57 1.65 -6.17
CA ASN A 3 5.45 2.90 -5.42
C ASN A 3 4.05 3.20 -4.84
N HIS A 4 3.08 2.28 -4.95
CA HIS A 4 1.72 2.44 -4.41
C HIS A 4 1.04 1.10 -4.18
N ILE A 5 0.02 1.05 -3.34
CA ILE A 5 -0.74 -0.18 -3.07
C ILE A 5 -2.20 -0.02 -3.50
N HIS A 6 -2.81 -1.13 -3.93
CA HIS A 6 -4.25 -1.24 -4.11
C HIS A 6 -4.78 -2.26 -3.10
N LEU A 7 -5.87 -1.94 -2.44
CA LEU A 7 -6.48 -2.76 -1.42
C LEU A 7 -7.99 -2.82 -1.66
N VAL A 8 -8.56 -4.02 -1.56
CA VAL A 8 -9.99 -4.24 -1.35
C VAL A 8 -10.13 -4.64 0.11
N VAL A 9 -10.81 -3.80 0.90
CA VAL A 9 -10.89 -3.95 2.35
C VAL A 9 -12.29 -3.61 2.83
N GLN A 10 -12.72 -4.30 3.88
CA GLN A 10 -13.98 -4.05 4.57
C GLN A 10 -13.68 -3.82 6.05
N GLN A 11 -14.50 -2.99 6.69
CA GLN A 11 -14.50 -2.80 8.13
C GLN A 11 -15.92 -2.96 8.68
N LYS A 12 -16.10 -3.81 9.69
CA LYS A 12 -17.44 -4.21 10.19
C LYS A 12 -18.21 -3.07 10.86
N ASP A 13 -17.51 -2.14 11.50
CA ASP A 13 -18.10 -0.99 12.20
C ASP A 13 -18.26 0.26 11.32
N GLY A 14 -17.98 0.16 10.01
CA GLY A 14 -18.05 1.27 9.07
C GLY A 14 -16.91 2.30 9.20
N LYS A 15 -15.96 2.12 10.13
CA LYS A 15 -14.88 3.09 10.40
C LYS A 15 -13.66 2.89 9.51
N LEU A 16 -13.88 2.71 8.21
CA LEU A 16 -12.79 2.44 7.27
C LEU A 16 -11.77 3.60 7.20
N SER A 17 -12.24 4.84 7.33
CA SER A 17 -11.35 6.03 7.35
C SER A 17 -10.38 6.02 8.55
N GLU A 18 -10.86 5.63 9.74
CA GLU A 18 -10.03 5.49 10.94
C GLU A 18 -9.01 4.36 10.76
N TRP A 19 -9.44 3.23 10.20
CA TRP A 19 -8.55 2.12 9.87
C TRP A 19 -7.46 2.53 8.88
N VAL A 20 -7.79 3.24 7.79
CA VAL A 20 -6.81 3.73 6.80
C VAL A 20 -5.81 4.68 7.44
N ARG A 21 -6.27 5.60 8.31
CA ARG A 21 -5.39 6.50 9.06
C ARG A 21 -4.39 5.72 9.92
N ASP A 22 -4.88 4.76 10.70
CA ASP A 22 -4.06 4.01 11.65
C ASP A 22 -3.12 3.03 10.92
N PHE A 23 -3.58 2.41 9.83
CA PHE A 23 -2.75 1.64 8.91
C PHE A 23 -1.59 2.46 8.38
N LYS A 24 -1.86 3.65 7.80
CA LYS A 24 -0.82 4.53 7.26
C LYS A 24 0.15 4.97 8.36
N LYS A 25 -0.36 5.33 9.55
CA LYS A 25 0.48 5.76 10.69
C LYS A 25 1.42 4.64 11.15
N PHE A 26 0.88 3.45 11.38
CA PHE A 26 1.65 2.29 11.85
C PHE A 26 2.70 1.87 10.82
N THR A 27 2.29 1.68 9.56
CA THR A 27 3.18 1.22 8.49
C THR A 27 4.23 2.26 8.15
N SER A 28 3.90 3.56 8.14
CA SER A 28 4.89 4.63 7.92
C SER A 28 6.04 4.53 8.91
N LYS A 29 5.75 4.39 10.21
CA LYS A 29 6.80 4.29 11.24
C LYS A 29 7.64 3.03 11.04
N LYS A 30 6.99 1.88 10.81
CA LYS A 30 7.69 0.59 10.64
C LYS A 30 8.56 0.57 9.39
N LEU A 31 8.04 1.01 8.24
CA LEU A 31 8.75 0.99 6.97
C LEU A 31 9.91 1.98 6.94
N LEU A 32 9.72 3.19 7.49
CA LEU A 32 10.82 4.16 7.60
C LEU A 32 11.96 3.60 8.46
N ASN A 33 11.67 3.01 9.62
CA ASN A 33 12.71 2.37 10.43
C ASN A 33 13.40 1.24 9.67
N LEU A 34 12.65 0.36 8.99
CA LEU A 34 13.21 -0.73 8.19
C LEU A 34 14.11 -0.25 7.04
N ILE A 35 13.87 0.94 6.48
CA ILE A 35 14.69 1.52 5.42
C ILE A 35 15.93 2.20 6.01
N LEU A 36 15.74 3.07 7.00
CA LEU A 36 16.78 3.95 7.55
C LEU A 36 17.77 3.21 8.46
N GLU A 37 17.30 2.17 9.16
CA GLU A 37 18.14 1.38 10.06
C GLU A 37 18.79 0.18 9.35
N ASN A 38 18.46 -0.08 8.08
CA ASN A 38 19.02 -1.20 7.32
C ASN A 38 20.32 -0.81 6.58
N PRO A 39 21.50 -1.29 7.01
CA PRO A 39 22.76 -0.98 6.33
C PRO A 39 22.89 -1.62 4.94
N GLN A 40 22.05 -2.60 4.59
CA GLN A 40 22.06 -3.27 3.29
C GLN A 40 21.15 -2.60 2.25
N GLU A 41 20.31 -1.64 2.64
CA GLU A 41 19.48 -0.90 1.69
C GLU A 41 20.32 0.16 0.98
N SER A 42 20.84 -0.19 -0.19
CA SER A 42 21.67 0.70 -1.03
C SER A 42 21.02 2.04 -1.41
N ARG A 43 19.68 2.13 -1.34
CA ARG A 43 18.92 3.35 -1.70
C ARG A 43 18.55 4.19 -0.48
N ARG A 44 19.02 3.85 0.71
CA ARG A 44 18.60 4.45 1.98
C ARG A 44 18.69 5.97 1.97
N GLU A 45 19.86 6.53 1.65
CA GLU A 45 20.10 7.98 1.66
C GLU A 45 19.24 8.69 0.62
N TRP A 46 19.06 8.08 -0.55
CA TRP A 46 18.19 8.59 -1.60
C TRP A 46 16.72 8.60 -1.19
N LEU A 47 16.22 7.50 -0.62
CA LEU A 47 14.84 7.40 -0.12
C LEU A 47 14.59 8.39 1.01
N GLN A 48 15.54 8.53 1.95
CA GLN A 48 15.46 9.53 3.01
C GLN A 48 15.28 10.94 2.44
N MET A 49 16.16 11.33 1.50
CA MET A 49 16.09 12.63 0.84
C MET A 49 14.73 12.86 0.15
N ILE A 50 14.21 11.85 -0.57
CA ILE A 50 12.91 11.94 -1.24
C ILE A 50 11.78 12.15 -0.23
N PHE A 51 11.74 11.37 0.85
CA PHE A 51 10.71 11.47 1.87
C PHE A 51 10.77 12.81 2.63
N GLU A 52 11.96 13.33 2.92
CA GLU A 52 12.15 14.64 3.54
C GLU A 52 11.75 15.79 2.61
N TYR A 53 12.10 15.69 1.32
CA TYR A 53 11.74 16.69 0.33
C TYR A 53 10.23 16.81 0.20
N HIS A 54 9.52 15.69 0.02
CA HIS A 54 8.07 15.72 -0.16
C HIS A 54 7.29 16.06 1.11
N ALA A 55 7.82 15.77 2.30
CA ALA A 55 7.21 16.17 3.57
C ALA A 55 7.05 17.70 3.69
N LYS A 56 7.94 18.50 3.08
CA LYS A 56 7.90 19.97 3.12
C LYS A 56 6.64 20.57 2.51
N PHE A 57 6.07 19.91 1.51
CA PHE A 57 4.88 20.37 0.78
C PHE A 57 3.57 19.93 1.44
N ASN A 58 3.66 19.02 2.40
CA ASN A 58 2.54 18.32 2.99
C ASN A 58 2.32 18.74 4.46
N LYS A 59 2.49 20.04 4.75
CA LYS A 59 2.25 20.59 6.09
C LYS A 59 0.76 20.59 6.39
N ARG A 60 0.27 19.59 7.14
CA ARG A 60 -0.97 19.75 7.92
C ARG A 60 -0.71 20.80 8.99
N SER A 61 -1.56 21.84 9.03
CA SER A 61 -1.52 22.92 10.01
C SER A 61 -1.38 22.36 11.44
N GLY A 62 -0.27 22.67 12.11
CA GLY A 62 -0.14 22.55 13.57
C GLY A 62 0.39 21.23 14.16
N VAL A 63 0.73 20.19 13.38
CA VAL A 63 1.37 18.97 13.92
C VAL A 63 2.86 18.98 13.59
N PRO A 64 3.76 19.02 14.59
CA PRO A 64 5.19 18.79 14.36
C PRO A 64 5.36 17.38 13.81
N ILE A 65 5.83 17.26 12.56
CA ILE A 65 6.31 15.97 12.08
C ILE A 65 7.54 15.67 12.96
N ALA A 66 7.45 14.65 13.82
CA ALA A 66 8.47 14.35 14.82
C ALA A 66 9.89 14.19 14.25
N ILE A 67 9.97 13.94 12.94
CA ILE A 67 11.14 13.83 12.08
C ILE A 67 10.60 14.37 10.74
N GLY A 68 11.18 15.37 10.08
CA GLY A 68 10.61 16.01 8.87
C GLY A 68 10.50 15.12 7.62
N ILE A 69 9.95 13.90 7.74
CA ILE A 69 9.95 12.80 6.78
C ILE A 69 8.54 12.21 6.65
N GLN A 70 8.13 11.86 5.44
CA GLN A 70 6.80 11.31 5.15
C GLN A 70 6.89 10.14 4.18
N PHE A 71 6.28 9.00 4.54
CA PHE A 71 6.24 7.82 3.68
C PHE A 71 5.00 7.80 2.76
N TRP A 72 3.79 7.87 3.34
CA TRP A 72 2.54 7.88 2.59
C TRP A 72 2.11 9.30 2.25
N THR A 73 1.57 9.52 1.05
CA THR A 73 0.81 10.74 0.74
C THR A 73 -0.43 10.86 1.64
N HIS A 74 -1.01 12.06 1.76
CA HIS A 74 -2.25 12.25 2.51
C HIS A 74 -3.43 11.55 1.82
N ASP A 75 -3.50 11.71 0.51
CA ASP A 75 -4.62 11.23 -0.28
C ASP A 75 -4.67 9.71 -0.39
N ASN A 76 -5.89 9.24 -0.62
CA ASN A 76 -6.18 7.89 -1.06
C ASN A 76 -7.33 7.99 -2.08
N HIS A 77 -7.35 7.07 -3.04
CA HIS A 77 -8.43 7.00 -4.02
C HIS A 77 -9.44 5.95 -3.58
N ALA A 78 -10.35 6.34 -2.69
CA ALA A 78 -11.39 5.47 -2.20
C ALA A 78 -12.51 5.32 -3.23
N ILE A 79 -12.86 4.07 -3.55
CA ILE A 79 -14.03 3.73 -4.37
C ILE A 79 -14.89 2.78 -3.53
N GLU A 80 -16.13 3.16 -3.28
CA GLU A 80 -17.09 2.29 -2.61
C GLU A 80 -17.51 1.15 -3.54
N LEU A 81 -17.43 -0.09 -3.05
CA LEU A 81 -17.78 -1.30 -3.78
C LEU A 81 -19.02 -1.90 -3.15
N TYR A 82 -20.18 -1.62 -3.74
CA TYR A 82 -21.49 -1.95 -3.18
C TYR A 82 -22.24 -3.04 -3.96
N ARG A 83 -21.66 -3.54 -5.05
CA ARG A 83 -22.17 -4.69 -5.82
C ARG A 83 -21.08 -5.74 -6.04
N PRO A 84 -21.41 -7.04 -6.04
CA PRO A 84 -20.45 -8.11 -6.30
C PRO A 84 -19.66 -7.92 -7.60
N GLU A 85 -20.31 -7.49 -8.68
CA GLU A 85 -19.66 -7.30 -9.98
C GLU A 85 -18.62 -6.18 -9.95
N MET A 86 -18.83 -5.17 -9.11
CA MET A 86 -17.84 -4.11 -8.89
C MET A 86 -16.62 -4.62 -8.12
N ILE A 87 -16.84 -5.47 -7.12
CA ILE A 87 -15.75 -6.10 -6.35
C ILE A 87 -14.92 -6.97 -7.29
N GLU A 88 -15.55 -7.88 -8.01
CA GLU A 88 -14.88 -8.76 -8.98
C GLU A 88 -14.10 -7.97 -10.03
N SER A 89 -14.73 -6.94 -10.62
CA SER A 89 -14.07 -6.08 -11.61
C SER A 89 -12.82 -5.39 -11.05
N ARG A 90 -12.88 -4.88 -9.82
CA ARG A 90 -11.74 -4.21 -9.17
C ARG A 90 -10.67 -5.19 -8.72
N MET A 91 -11.04 -6.36 -8.19
CA MET A 91 -10.08 -7.41 -7.86
C MET A 91 -9.32 -7.86 -9.12
N LYS A 92 -10.03 -8.16 -10.20
CA LYS A 92 -9.43 -8.52 -11.49
C LYS A 92 -8.46 -7.44 -11.97
N TYR A 93 -8.88 -6.17 -11.97
CA TYR A 93 -7.99 -5.06 -12.33
C TYR A 93 -6.72 -5.02 -11.48
N ILE A 94 -6.84 -5.18 -10.16
CA ILE A 94 -5.69 -5.17 -9.24
C ILE A 94 -4.74 -6.33 -9.53
N HIS A 95 -5.28 -7.53 -9.77
CA HIS A 95 -4.50 -8.73 -10.09
C HIS A 95 -3.83 -8.66 -11.47
N GLU A 96 -4.45 -8.00 -12.44
CA GLU A 96 -3.91 -7.82 -13.79
C GLU A 96 -2.86 -6.70 -13.88
N ASN A 97 -2.80 -5.77 -12.92
CA ASN A 97 -1.86 -4.64 -12.97
C ASN A 97 -0.38 -5.04 -13.16
N PRO A 98 0.16 -6.04 -12.46
CA PRO A 98 1.51 -6.55 -12.73
C PRO A 98 1.73 -7.04 -14.17
N VAL A 99 0.72 -7.70 -14.76
CA VAL A 99 0.77 -8.20 -16.14
C VAL A 99 0.73 -7.05 -17.13
N ARG A 100 -0.20 -6.11 -16.95
CA ARG A 100 -0.34 -4.91 -17.80
C ARG A 100 0.89 -4.01 -17.74
N ALA A 101 1.61 -4.02 -16.62
CA ALA A 101 2.88 -3.32 -16.44
C ALA A 101 4.09 -4.08 -17.04
N GLY A 102 3.90 -5.29 -17.57
CA GLY A 102 4.97 -6.12 -18.14
C GLY A 102 5.96 -6.67 -17.12
N ILE A 103 5.59 -6.74 -15.83
CA ILE A 103 6.47 -7.22 -14.76
C ILE A 103 6.44 -8.76 -14.67
N VAL A 104 5.30 -9.36 -14.97
CA VAL A 104 5.08 -10.81 -14.97
C VAL A 104 4.17 -11.20 -16.13
N GLU A 105 4.26 -12.46 -16.56
CA GLU A 105 3.38 -12.99 -17.60
C GLU A 105 1.98 -13.34 -17.07
N LYS A 106 1.88 -13.83 -15.82
CA LYS A 106 0.61 -14.20 -15.19
C LYS A 106 0.37 -13.45 -13.87
N PRO A 107 -0.89 -13.16 -13.49
CA PRO A 107 -1.20 -12.45 -12.24
C PRO A 107 -0.59 -13.09 -10.99
N GLU A 108 -0.66 -14.42 -10.88
CA GLU A 108 -0.16 -15.20 -9.75
C GLU A 108 1.37 -15.27 -9.65
N ASP A 109 2.10 -14.93 -10.72
CA ASP A 109 3.56 -14.86 -10.66
C ASP A 109 4.06 -13.65 -9.87
N PHE A 110 3.20 -12.63 -9.68
CA PHE A 110 3.57 -11.47 -8.88
C PHE A 110 3.50 -11.79 -7.38
N LEU A 111 4.69 -11.97 -6.78
CA LEU A 111 4.87 -12.38 -5.38
C LEU A 111 4.09 -11.53 -4.36
N TYR A 112 3.95 -10.22 -4.61
CA TYR A 112 3.32 -9.25 -3.72
C TYR A 112 1.85 -8.98 -4.05
N SER A 113 1.14 -9.96 -4.61
CA SER A 113 -0.30 -9.88 -4.92
C SER A 113 -1.07 -11.06 -4.33
N SER A 114 -2.31 -10.80 -3.95
CA SER A 114 -3.27 -11.83 -3.54
C SER A 114 -3.72 -12.73 -4.68
N ALA A 115 -3.42 -12.41 -5.94
CA ALA A 115 -3.70 -13.27 -7.09
C ALA A 115 -3.21 -14.71 -6.87
N ARG A 116 -2.09 -14.86 -6.14
CA ARG A 116 -1.56 -16.16 -5.71
C ARG A 116 -2.55 -16.96 -4.88
N ASN A 117 -3.13 -16.36 -3.84
CA ASN A 117 -4.09 -17.01 -2.98
C ASN A 117 -5.32 -17.46 -3.80
N TYR A 118 -5.84 -16.60 -4.68
CA TYR A 118 -6.98 -16.91 -5.54
C TYR A 118 -6.69 -17.97 -6.62
N SER A 119 -5.42 -18.16 -6.99
CA SER A 119 -4.97 -19.24 -7.88
C SER A 119 -4.59 -20.52 -7.14
N GLY A 120 -4.92 -20.64 -5.85
CA GLY A 120 -4.60 -21.81 -5.01
C GLY A 120 -3.11 -21.95 -4.68
N MET A 121 -2.32 -20.92 -4.92
CA MET A 121 -0.90 -20.86 -4.57
C MET A 121 -0.73 -20.22 -3.19
N LYS A 122 0.42 -20.50 -2.55
CA LYS A 122 0.79 -19.84 -1.30
C LYS A 122 1.08 -18.34 -1.52
N GLY A 123 0.31 -17.48 -0.86
CA GLY A 123 0.54 -16.05 -0.76
C GLY A 123 1.50 -15.68 0.38
N LEU A 124 2.00 -14.43 0.37
CA LEU A 124 2.80 -13.89 1.47
C LEU A 124 1.94 -13.48 2.68
N ILE A 125 0.70 -13.08 2.40
CA ILE A 125 -0.33 -12.71 3.37
C ILE A 125 -1.57 -13.52 2.98
N GLU A 126 -2.21 -14.14 3.96
CA GLU A 126 -3.47 -14.84 3.70
C GLU A 126 -4.58 -13.85 3.40
N VAL A 127 -5.39 -14.20 2.40
CA VAL A 127 -6.61 -13.45 2.11
C VAL A 127 -7.74 -14.01 2.94
N ASP A 128 -8.70 -13.13 3.19
CA ASP A 128 -9.89 -13.49 3.92
C ASP A 128 -11.05 -13.59 2.93
N TYR A 129 -11.58 -14.80 2.78
CA TYR A 129 -12.62 -15.14 1.80
C TYR A 129 -13.98 -14.88 2.44
N TRP A 130 -14.37 -13.61 2.51
CA TRP A 130 -15.68 -13.18 3.00
C TRP A 130 -16.63 -12.83 1.86
#